data_AF-A0A3N5QTF4-F1
#
_entry.id   AF-A0A3N5QTF4-F1
#
_cell.length_a   1.000
_cell.length_b   1.000
_cell.length_c   1.000
_cell.angle_alpha   90.00
_cell.angle_beta   90.00
_cell.angle_gamma   90.00
#
_symmetry.space_group_name_H-M   'P 1'
#
loop_
_entity.id
_entity.type
_entity.pdbx_description
1 polymer ?
#
loop_
_entity_poly.entity_id
_entity_poly.type
_entity_poly.pdbx_seq_one_letter_code
_entity_poly.pdbx_strand_id
1 'polypeptide(L)' 'MNSKTPPVPSPEAGRAALSSLLKDRSLLLALSALHKNLGDVFTLKFPGFEAVVVAGPEANR' A
#
# COMPACT_ATOMS: atom_id res chain seq x y z
N MET A 1 18.68 14.41 -9.56
CA MET A 1 17.56 14.13 -8.63
C MET A 1 17.36 12.62 -8.62
N ASN A 2 17.75 11.91 -7.56
CA ASN A 2 17.46 10.47 -7.45
C ASN A 2 15.96 10.33 -7.17
N SER A 3 15.16 10.13 -8.21
CA SER A 3 13.72 9.87 -8.09
C SER A 3 13.51 8.49 -7.45
N LYS A 4 13.47 8.43 -6.11
CA LYS A 4 13.00 7.26 -5.37
C LYS A 4 11.51 7.11 -5.62
N THR A 5 11.16 6.32 -6.63
CA THR A 5 9.78 5.88 -6.85
C THR A 5 9.31 5.11 -5.61
N PRO A 6 8.13 5.41 -5.03
CA PRO A 6 7.64 4.67 -3.88
C PRO A 6 7.46 3.19 -4.22
N PRO A 7 7.77 2.28 -3.27
CA PRO A 7 7.72 0.84 -3.51
C PRO A 7 6.31 0.39 -3.89
N VAL A 8 6.25 -0.60 -4.78
CA VAL A 8 5.01 -1.28 -5.17
C VAL A 8 4.91 -2.59 -4.35
N PRO A 9 3.71 -2.98 -3.88
CA PRO A 9 3.53 -4.25 -3.17
C PRO A 9 4.11 -5.44 -3.93
N SER A 10 4.83 -6.31 -3.22
CA SER A 10 5.15 -7.65 -3.74
C SER A 10 3.87 -8.49 -3.88
N PRO A 11 3.89 -9.59 -4.65
CA PRO A 11 2.75 -10.49 -4.76
C PRO A 11 2.25 -11.03 -3.41
N GLU A 12 3.16 -11.29 -2.47
CA GLU A 12 2.84 -11.80 -1.13
C GLU A 12 2.13 -10.72 -0.29
N ALA A 13 2.66 -9.50 -0.30
CA ALA A 13 2.04 -8.36 0.39
C ALA A 13 0.66 -8.02 -0.21
N GLY A 14 0.57 -8.04 -1.54
CA GLY A 14 -0.70 -7.86 -2.26
C GLY A 14 -1.73 -8.93 -1.93
N ARG A 15 -1.32 -10.20 -1.84
CA ARG A 15 -2.20 -11.32 -1.44
C ARG A 15 -2.70 -11.17 0.00
N ALA A 16 -1.84 -10.75 0.93
CA ALA A 16 -2.25 -10.51 2.30
C ALA A 16 -3.31 -9.40 2.39
N ALA A 17 -3.05 -8.27 1.70
CA ALA A 17 -4.00 -7.16 1.62
C ALA A 17 -5.32 -7.56 0.98
N LEU A 18 -5.28 -8.30 -0.14
CA LEU A 18 -6.48 -8.81 -0.81
C LEU A 18 -7.26 -9.79 0.07
N SER A 19 -6.57 -10.64 0.83
CA SER A 19 -7.25 -11.55 1.77
C SER A 19 -8.04 -10.76 2.82
N SER A 20 -7.53 -9.64 3.33
CA SER A 20 -8.27 -8.78 4.27
C SER A 20 -9.47 -8.08 3.63
N LEU A 21 -9.36 -7.68 2.36
CA LEU A 21 -10.52 -7.15 1.62
C LEU A 21 -11.62 -8.20 1.46
N LEU A 22 -11.26 -9.44 1.13
CA LEU A 22 -12.24 -10.49 0.83
C LEU A 22 -12.85 -11.11 2.11
N LYS A 23 -12.04 -11.36 3.14
CA LYS A 23 -12.47 -12.03 4.36
C LYS A 23 -13.04 -11.06 5.38
N ASP A 24 -12.28 -10.00 5.68
CA ASP A 24 -12.63 -9.04 6.73
C ASP A 24 -13.48 -7.87 6.21
N ARG A 25 -13.66 -7.77 4.88
CA ARG A 25 -14.36 -6.67 4.20
C ARG A 25 -13.85 -5.29 4.63
N SER A 26 -12.55 -5.20 4.91
CA SER A 26 -11.93 -4.01 5.51
C SER A 26 -10.78 -3.49 4.67
N LEU A 27 -10.99 -2.31 4.09
CA LEU A 27 -9.96 -1.58 3.36
C LEU A 27 -8.83 -1.12 4.27
N LEU A 28 -9.14 -0.68 5.49
CA LEU A 28 -8.13 -0.24 6.45
C LEU A 28 -7.19 -1.37 6.87
N LEU A 29 -7.71 -2.59 7.04
CA LEU A 29 -6.85 -3.75 7.34
C LEU A 29 -5.93 -4.08 6.17
N ALA A 30 -6.44 -4.00 4.93
CA ALA A 30 -5.64 -4.19 3.73
C ALA A 30 -4.51 -3.15 3.63
N LEU A 31 -4.82 -1.87 3.84
CA LEU A 31 -3.83 -0.79 3.84
C LEU A 31 -2.82 -0.93 4.98
N SER A 32 -3.25 -1.37 6.17
CA SER A 32 -2.35 -1.64 7.30
C SER A 32 -1.39 -2.79 7.00
N ALA A 33 -1.85 -3.85 6.34
CA ALA A 33 -0.99 -4.95 5.92
C ALA A 33 0.07 -4.47 4.91
N LEU A 34 -0.30 -3.60 3.96
CA LEU A 34 0.64 -3.01 3.01
C LEU A 34 1.63 -2.07 3.68
N HIS A 35 1.16 -1.17 4.55
CA HIS A 35 1.99 -0.25 5.33
C HIS A 35 3.05 -0.99 6.15
N LYS A 36 2.68 -2.10 6.81
CA LYS A 36 3.63 -2.94 7.56
C LYS A 36 4.74 -3.55 6.71
N ASN A 37 4.48 -3.80 5.43
CA ASN A 37 5.46 -4.42 4.53
C ASN A 37 6.28 -3.38 3.72
N LEU A 38 5.67 -2.24 3.38
CA LEU A 38 6.22 -1.28 2.42
C LEU A 38 6.68 0.02 3.08
N GLY A 39 6.33 0.24 4.35
CA GLY A 39 6.60 1.48 5.08
C GLY A 39 5.57 2.56 4.78
N ASP A 40 5.90 3.80 5.14
CA ASP A 40 4.96 4.91 5.22
C ASP A 40 4.50 5.46 3.87
N VAL A 41 5.25 5.22 2.79
CA VAL A 41 4.89 5.69 1.44
C VAL A 41 5.02 4.54 0.46
N PHE A 42 3.94 4.20 -0.25
CA PHE A 42 3.93 3.12 -1.24
C PHE A 42 2.93 3.39 -2.38
N THR A 43 3.10 2.70 -3.49
CA THR A 43 2.24 2.86 -4.68
C THR A 43 1.31 1.66 -4.85
N LEU A 44 0.01 1.93 -5.00
CA LEU A 44 -0.98 0.96 -5.44
C LEU A 44 -1.16 1.07 -6.96
N LYS A 45 -1.00 -0.05 -7.68
CA LYS A 45 -1.23 -0.12 -9.12
C LYS A 45 -2.25 -1.20 -9.45
N PHE A 46 -3.31 -0.80 -10.12
CA PHE A 46 -4.31 -1.68 -10.74
C PHE A 46 -4.58 -1.20 -12.17
N PRO A 47 -5.18 -2.04 -13.05
CA PRO A 47 -5.61 -1.57 -14.36
C PRO A 47 -6.53 -0.34 -14.25
N GLY A 48 -6.10 0.79 -14.81
CA GLY A 48 -6.85 2.06 -14.76
C GLY A 48 -6.77 2.83 -13.44
N PHE A 49 -5.97 2.38 -12.46
CA PHE A 49 -5.82 3.05 -11.18
C PHE A 49 -4.36 3.03 -10.72
N GLU A 50 -3.82 4.21 -10.45
CA GLU A 50 -2.50 4.37 -9.85
C GLU A 50 -2.59 5.43 -8.75
N ALA A 51 -2.22 5.05 -7.53
CA ALA A 51 -2.27 5.95 -6.39
C ALA A 51 -1.05 5.76 -5.49
N VAL A 52 -0.50 6.88 -5.02
CA VAL A 52 0.49 6.89 -3.94
C VAL A 52 -0.25 7.00 -2.62
N VAL A 53 0.02 6.06 -1.71
CA VAL A 53 -0.50 6.05 -0.36
C VAL A 53 0.57 6.60 0.56
N VAL A 54 0.18 7.54 1.42
CA VAL A 54 1.02 8.14 2.46
C VAL A 54 0.36 7.85 3.80
N ALA A 55 1.09 7.22 4.72
CA ALA A 55 0.62 6.79 6.02
C ALA A 55 1.34 7.57 7.14
N GLY A 56 0.56 8.30 7.93
CA GLY A 56 1.06 9.04 9.08
C GLY A 56 1.51 10.48 8.75
N PRO A 57 1.59 11.35 9.78
CA PRO A 57 1.87 12.77 9.60
C PRO A 57 3.30 13.05 9.14
N GLU A 58 4.27 12.25 9.58
CA GLU A 58 5.68 12.48 9.25
C GLU A 58 5.99 12.25 7.77
N ALA A 59 5.27 11.33 7.12
CA ALA A 59 5.37 11.08 5.70
C ALA A 59 4.60 12.10 4.83
N ASN A 60 3.73 12.91 5.44
CA ASN A 60 2.90 13.93 4.80
C ASN A 60 3.37 15.35 5.14
N ARG A 61 4.68 15.56 5.18
CA ARG A 61 5.32 16.88 5.30
C ARG A 61 5.86 17.32 3.94
#